data_AF-A0AAQ3IWY5-F1
#
_entry.id   AF-A0AAQ3IWY5-F1
#
_cell.length_a   1.000
_cell.length_b   1.000
_cell.length_c   1.000
_cell.angle_alpha   90.00
_cell.angle_beta   90.00
_cell.angle_gamma   90.00
#
_symmetry.space_group_name_H-M   'P 1'
#
loop_
_entity.id
_entity.type
_entity.pdbx_description
1 polymer ?
#
loop_
_entity_poly.entity_id
_entity_poly.type
_entity_poly.pdbx_seq_one_letter_code
_entity_poly.pdbx_strand_id
1 'polypeptide(L)'
;MNLNRIKQIDEKIDETHQTLGDSPNAMVNFQAMYNDMKYLIMMALDGQKEANKLRTKIGRMKITIKKKDHVIRTIDHHNNRLGNDNRAKTAVLEKFREENKRLREALEDISCHVDTRLQVVISNALEGGD
;
A
#
# COMPACT_ATOMS: atom_id res chain seq x y z
N MET A 1 3.99 -12.37 3.51
CA MET A 1 4.17 -13.81 3.23
C MET A 1 3.38 -14.15 1.96
N ASN A 2 3.84 -13.73 0.77
CA ASN A 2 3.13 -13.93 -0.52
C ASN A 2 4.08 -14.14 -1.73
N LEU A 3 5.28 -13.54 -1.72
CA LEU A 3 6.29 -13.72 -2.77
C LEU A 3 6.81 -15.16 -2.89
N ASN A 4 6.98 -15.87 -1.77
CA ASN A 4 7.42 -17.27 -1.80
C ASN A 4 6.35 -18.19 -2.40
N ARG A 5 5.05 -17.90 -2.22
CA ARG A 5 3.96 -18.66 -2.85
C ARG A 5 3.89 -18.41 -4.35
N ILE A 6 4.09 -17.18 -4.80
CA ILE A 6 4.13 -16.83 -6.23
C ILE A 6 5.29 -17.55 -6.93
N LYS A 7 6.50 -17.57 -6.32
CA LYS A 7 7.65 -18.32 -6.86
C LYS A 7 7.43 -19.83 -6.89
N GLN A 8 6.80 -20.39 -5.86
CA GLN A 8 6.45 -21.82 -5.82
C GLN A 8 5.41 -22.21 -6.87
N ILE A 9 4.52 -21.29 -7.24
CA ILE A 9 3.56 -21.49 -8.33
C ILE A 9 4.31 -21.49 -9.67
N ASP A 10 5.22 -20.55 -9.90
CA ASP A 10 6.06 -20.48 -11.11
C ASP A 10 6.87 -21.78 -11.31
N GLU A 11 7.55 -22.25 -10.26
CA GLU A 11 8.34 -23.51 -10.27
C GLU A 11 7.46 -24.74 -10.56
N LYS A 12 6.27 -24.83 -9.96
CA LYS A 12 5.33 -25.95 -10.22
C LYS A 12 4.78 -25.96 -11.64
N ILE A 13 4.64 -24.79 -12.26
CA ILE A 13 4.15 -24.72 -13.63
C ILE A 13 5.25 -25.17 -14.60
N ASP A 14 6.51 -24.77 -14.36
CA ASP A 14 7.65 -25.26 -15.14
C ASP A 14 7.80 -26.80 -15.02
N GLU A 15 7.58 -27.37 -13.83
CA GLU A 15 7.53 -28.83 -13.62
C GLU A 15 6.37 -29.49 -14.40
N THR A 16 5.20 -28.84 -14.47
CA THR A 16 4.04 -29.35 -15.21
C THR A 16 4.26 -29.29 -16.72
N HIS A 17 4.96 -28.26 -17.22
CA HIS A 17 5.36 -28.16 -18.63
C HIS A 17 6.26 -29.32 -19.05
N GLN A 18 7.20 -29.72 -18.19
CA GLN A 18 8.13 -30.82 -18.45
C GLN A 18 7.46 -32.20 -18.46
N THR A 19 6.28 -32.34 -17.84
CA THR A 19 5.58 -33.64 -17.70
C THR A 19 4.49 -33.89 -18.74
N LEU A 20 4.15 -32.88 -19.57
CA LEU A 20 3.02 -32.98 -20.51
C LEU A 20 3.25 -33.81 -21.79
N GLY A 21 4.47 -34.29 -22.05
CA GLY A 21 4.78 -35.18 -23.17
C GLY A 21 4.49 -34.58 -24.57
N ASP A 22 4.66 -35.39 -25.63
CA ASP A 22 4.69 -34.93 -27.04
C ASP A 22 3.30 -34.70 -27.68
N SER A 23 2.25 -34.34 -26.92
CA SER A 23 0.95 -34.00 -27.52
C SER A 23 0.92 -32.53 -27.96
N PRO A 24 0.91 -32.23 -29.27
CA PRO A 24 1.02 -30.85 -29.75
C PRO A 24 -0.16 -29.98 -29.29
N ASN A 25 -1.36 -30.55 -29.21
CA ASN A 25 -2.55 -29.84 -28.73
C ASN A 25 -2.51 -29.59 -27.21
N ALA A 26 -2.00 -30.55 -26.43
CA ALA A 26 -1.85 -30.35 -24.98
C ALA A 26 -0.77 -29.30 -24.68
N MET A 27 0.32 -29.30 -25.46
CA MET A 27 1.40 -28.32 -25.38
C MET A 27 0.92 -26.90 -25.70
N VAL A 28 0.13 -26.73 -26.76
CA VAL A 28 -0.42 -25.41 -27.17
C VAL A 28 -1.42 -24.88 -26.13
N ASN A 29 -2.33 -25.72 -25.64
CA ASN A 29 -3.30 -25.32 -24.61
C ASN A 29 -2.61 -24.97 -23.29
N PHE A 30 -1.59 -25.74 -22.90
CA PHE A 30 -0.81 -25.42 -21.72
C PHE A 30 -0.02 -24.12 -21.87
N GLN A 31 0.60 -23.90 -23.04
CA GLN A 31 1.35 -22.67 -23.29
C GLN A 31 0.45 -21.42 -23.22
N ALA A 32 -0.79 -21.52 -23.70
CA ALA A 32 -1.78 -20.44 -23.58
C ALA A 32 -2.12 -20.17 -22.11
N MET A 33 -2.47 -21.19 -21.34
CA MET A 33 -2.74 -21.06 -19.89
C MET A 33 -1.53 -20.52 -19.11
N TYR A 34 -0.32 -20.96 -19.45
CA TYR A 34 0.92 -20.48 -18.83
C TYR A 34 1.13 -18.98 -19.09
N ASN A 35 0.94 -18.54 -20.33
CA ASN A 35 1.09 -17.13 -20.68
C ASN A 35 0.07 -16.25 -19.94
N ASP A 36 -1.18 -16.70 -19.84
CA ASP A 36 -2.23 -16.00 -19.09
C ASP A 36 -1.90 -15.93 -17.59
N MET A 37 -1.45 -17.03 -17.00
CA MET A 37 -1.07 -17.09 -15.59
C MET A 37 0.15 -16.21 -15.29
N LYS A 38 1.15 -16.21 -16.17
CA LYS A 38 2.33 -15.34 -16.07
C LYS A 38 1.96 -13.86 -16.16
N TYR A 39 1.00 -13.51 -17.03
CA TYR A 39 0.47 -12.15 -17.14
C TYR A 39 -0.23 -11.71 -15.84
N LEU A 40 -1.08 -12.56 -15.27
CA LEU A 40 -1.78 -12.29 -14.00
C LEU A 40 -0.79 -12.09 -12.83
N ILE A 41 0.25 -12.94 -12.75
CA ILE A 41 1.32 -12.82 -11.75
C ILE A 41 2.06 -11.48 -11.90
N MET A 42 2.39 -11.08 -13.14
CA MET A 42 3.09 -9.82 -13.39
C MET A 42 2.26 -8.61 -12.95
N MET A 43 0.95 -8.58 -13.27
CA MET A 43 0.05 -7.52 -12.83
C MET A 43 -0.05 -7.44 -11.30
N ALA A 44 -0.11 -8.58 -10.60
CA ALA A 44 -0.15 -8.62 -9.14
C ALA A 44 1.14 -8.06 -8.51
N LEU A 45 2.31 -8.39 -9.08
CA LEU A 45 3.61 -7.87 -8.63
C LEU A 45 3.73 -6.36 -8.83
N ASP A 46 3.29 -5.85 -9.98
CA ASP A 46 3.26 -4.40 -10.25
C ASP A 46 2.30 -3.66 -9.28
N GLY A 47 1.11 -4.24 -9.02
CA GLY A 47 0.18 -3.72 -8.02
C GLY A 47 0.81 -3.65 -6.62
N GLN A 48 1.56 -4.68 -6.22
CA GLN A 48 2.27 -4.70 -4.95
C GLN A 48 3.39 -3.64 -4.87
N LYS A 49 4.12 -3.43 -5.97
CA LYS A 49 5.17 -2.40 -6.07
C LYS A 49 4.60 -1.00 -5.90
N GLU A 50 3.49 -0.69 -6.58
CA GLU A 50 2.82 0.61 -6.43
C GLU A 50 2.24 0.81 -5.04
N ALA A 51 1.63 -0.21 -4.44
CA ALA A 51 1.17 -0.16 -3.05
C ALA A 51 2.31 0.16 -2.06
N ASN A 52 3.50 -0.43 -2.25
CA ASN A 52 4.66 -0.15 -1.40
C ASN A 52 5.19 1.29 -1.55
N LYS A 53 5.17 1.85 -2.77
CA LYS A 53 5.49 3.28 -2.99
C LYS A 53 4.51 4.18 -2.24
N LEU A 54 3.21 3.88 -2.31
CA LEU A 54 2.18 4.61 -1.58
C LEU A 54 2.36 4.50 -0.06
N ARG A 55 2.60 3.31 0.49
CA ARG A 55 2.89 3.11 1.92
C ARG A 55 4.09 3.94 2.38
N THR A 56 5.15 4.01 1.57
CA THR A 56 6.33 4.84 1.89
C THR A 56 5.98 6.33 1.92
N LYS A 57 5.20 6.82 0.96
CA LYS A 57 4.72 8.22 0.95
C LYS A 57 3.85 8.52 2.18
N ILE A 58 2.89 7.64 2.50
CA ILE A 58 2.04 7.74 3.70
C ILE A 58 2.90 7.80 4.97
N GLY A 59 3.91 6.93 5.09
CA GLY A 59 4.85 6.93 6.22
C GLY A 59 5.58 8.27 6.38
N ARG A 60 6.09 8.83 5.28
CA ARG A 60 6.74 10.16 5.28
C ARG A 60 5.78 11.27 5.72
N MET A 61 4.54 11.25 5.24
CA MET A 61 3.52 12.23 5.63
C MET A 61 3.15 12.13 7.11
N LYS A 62 3.02 10.91 7.66
CA LYS A 62 2.80 10.68 9.10
C LYS A 62 3.94 11.26 9.96
N ILE A 63 5.19 11.12 9.52
CA ILE A 63 6.35 11.72 10.21
C ILE A 63 6.26 13.26 10.17
N THR A 64 5.91 13.84 9.03
CA THR A 64 5.76 15.30 8.90
C THR A 64 4.67 15.85 9.81
N ILE A 65 3.51 15.19 9.90
CA ILE A 65 2.43 15.58 10.83
C ILE A 65 2.94 15.55 12.28
N LYS A 66 3.63 14.48 12.69
CA LYS A 66 4.21 14.40 14.05
C LYS A 66 5.19 15.55 14.34
N LYS A 67 6.00 15.95 13.35
CA LYS A 67 6.90 17.11 13.49
C LYS A 67 6.11 18.42 13.64
N LYS A 68 5.07 18.62 12.84
CA LYS A 68 4.17 19.80 12.97
C LYS A 68 3.51 19.84 14.35
N ASP A 69 3.00 18.72 14.84
CA ASP A 69 2.38 18.62 16.17
C ASP A 69 3.39 18.94 17.29
N HIS A 70 4.64 18.52 17.13
CA HIS A 70 5.70 18.87 18.06
C HIS A 70 5.96 20.39 18.06
N VAL A 71 6.08 21.01 16.89
CA VAL A 71 6.27 22.48 16.77
C VAL A 71 5.11 23.24 17.41
N ILE A 72 3.86 22.84 17.15
CA ILE A 72 2.67 23.44 17.76
C ILE A 72 2.77 23.39 19.29
N ARG A 73 3.09 22.22 19.87
CA ARG A 73 3.25 22.09 21.32
C ARG A 73 4.37 22.96 21.88
N THR A 74 5.49 23.08 21.17
CA THR A 74 6.61 23.93 21.59
C THR A 74 6.23 25.40 21.59
N ILE A 75 5.50 25.87 20.56
CA ILE A 75 5.00 27.25 20.48
C ILE A 75 4.01 27.51 21.62
N ASP A 76 3.09 26.59 21.85
CA ASP A 76 2.07 26.70 22.91
C ASP A 76 2.73 26.80 24.30
N HIS A 77 3.68 25.91 24.58
CA HIS A 77 4.47 25.95 25.82
C HIS A 77 5.24 27.26 26.00
N HIS A 78 5.85 27.77 24.92
CA HIS A 78 6.59 29.03 24.96
C HIS A 78 5.68 30.23 25.23
N ASN A 79 4.48 30.26 24.61
CA ASN A 79 3.50 31.33 24.82
C ASN A 79 2.98 31.34 26.25
N ASN A 80 2.63 30.18 26.79
CA ASN A 80 2.18 30.03 28.19
C ASN A 80 3.26 30.54 29.16
N ARG A 81 4.54 30.23 28.90
CA ARG A 81 5.65 30.69 29.73
C ARG A 81 5.86 32.21 29.69
N LEU A 82 5.58 32.85 28.55
CA LEU A 82 5.75 34.29 28.38
C LEU A 82 4.51 35.11 28.81
N GLY A 83 3.43 34.46 29.28
CA GLY A 83 2.18 35.14 29.61
C GLY A 83 1.55 35.84 28.39
N ASN A 84 1.90 35.39 27.18
CA ASN A 84 1.59 36.10 25.94
C ASN A 84 0.29 35.53 25.34
N ASP A 85 -0.83 35.82 26.01
CA ASP A 85 -2.19 35.42 25.60
C ASP A 85 -2.65 36.24 24.39
N ASN A 86 -1.98 36.02 23.26
CA ASN A 86 -2.35 36.64 22.01
C ASN A 86 -3.44 35.80 21.33
N ARG A 87 -4.70 36.21 21.52
CA ARG A 87 -5.93 35.58 20.98
C ARG A 87 -5.83 35.21 19.50
N ALA A 88 -5.14 36.03 18.69
CA ALA A 88 -4.93 35.78 17.27
C ALA A 88 -3.99 34.58 17.01
N LYS A 89 -2.97 34.38 17.85
CA LYS A 89 -2.07 33.21 17.77
C LYS A 89 -2.75 31.93 18.23
N THR A 90 -3.57 31.99 19.29
CA THR A 90 -4.35 30.85 19.77
C THR A 90 -5.30 30.32 18.70
N ALA A 91 -6.00 31.22 18.00
CA ALA A 91 -6.88 30.83 16.89
C ALA A 91 -6.14 30.18 15.71
N VAL A 92 -4.91 30.63 15.43
CA VAL A 92 -4.05 30.05 14.37
C VAL A 92 -3.52 28.67 14.77
N LEU A 93 -3.07 28.50 16.01
CA LEU A 93 -2.62 27.18 16.51
C LEU A 93 -3.75 26.17 16.51
N GLU A 94 -4.97 26.58 16.87
CA GLU A 94 -6.13 25.69 16.86
C GLU A 94 -6.53 25.26 15.45
N LYS A 95 -6.48 26.18 14.47
CA LYS A 95 -6.65 25.84 13.05
C LYS A 95 -5.61 24.82 12.57
N PHE A 96 -4.35 24.99 12.97
CA PHE A 96 -3.29 24.03 12.61
C PHE A 96 -3.48 22.66 13.27
N ARG A 97 -3.99 22.60 14.51
CA ARG A 97 -4.33 21.34 15.18
C ARG A 97 -5.45 20.60 14.44
N GLU A 98 -6.51 21.32 14.10
CA GLU A 98 -7.65 20.77 13.36
C GLU A 98 -7.24 20.29 11.96
N GLU A 99 -6.41 21.05 11.25
CA GLU A 99 -5.88 20.65 9.94
C GLU A 99 -4.99 19.40 10.06
N ASN A 100 -4.11 19.33 11.05
CA ASN A 100 -3.27 18.15 11.29
C ASN A 100 -4.11 16.92 11.66
N LYS A 101 -5.20 17.10 12.42
CA LYS A 101 -6.15 16.04 12.75
C LYS A 101 -6.80 15.48 11.48
N ARG A 102 -7.35 16.35 10.63
CA ARG A 102 -7.95 15.94 9.34
C ARG A 102 -6.95 15.24 8.42
N LEU A 103 -5.72 15.74 8.36
CA LEU A 103 -4.65 15.11 7.58
C LEU A 103 -4.30 13.72 8.11
N ARG A 104 -4.34 13.52 9.43
CA ARG A 104 -4.09 12.21 10.05
C ARG A 104 -5.22 11.23 9.74
N GLU A 105 -6.47 11.65 9.91
CA GLU A 105 -7.65 10.84 9.60
C GLU A 105 -7.68 10.45 8.12
N ALA A 106 -7.43 11.40 7.21
CA ALA A 106 -7.33 11.11 5.77
C ALA A 106 -6.20 10.12 5.45
N LEU A 107 -5.04 10.22 6.12
CA LEU A 107 -3.95 9.27 5.92
C LEU A 107 -4.23 7.88 6.47
N GLU A 108 -5.01 7.76 7.53
CA GLU A 108 -5.46 6.47 8.06
C GLU A 108 -6.46 5.82 7.10
N ASP A 109 -7.40 6.59 6.57
CA ASP A 109 -8.37 6.12 5.59
C ASP A 109 -7.69 5.67 4.28
N ILE A 110 -6.75 6.46 3.75
CA ILE A 110 -5.96 6.08 2.57
C ILE A 110 -5.12 4.82 2.85
N SER A 111 -4.53 4.71 4.04
CA SER A 111 -3.74 3.52 4.40
C SER A 111 -4.61 2.26 4.41
N CYS A 112 -5.81 2.35 4.99
CA CYS A 112 -6.78 1.27 5.01
C CYS A 112 -7.18 0.86 3.59
N HIS A 113 -7.57 1.83 2.75
CA HIS A 113 -7.96 1.59 1.36
C HIS A 113 -6.87 0.95 0.52
N VAL A 114 -5.60 1.37 0.67
CA VAL A 114 -4.47 0.76 -0.05
C VAL A 114 -4.28 -0.71 0.35
N ASP A 115 -4.40 -1.02 1.65
CA ASP A 115 -4.23 -2.38 2.16
C ASP A 115 -5.41 -3.29 1.72
N THR A 116 -6.65 -2.81 1.81
CA THR A 116 -7.84 -3.54 1.35
C THR A 116 -7.81 -3.80 -0.16
N ARG A 117 -7.51 -2.78 -0.98
CA ARG A 117 -7.45 -2.96 -2.44
C ARG A 117 -6.35 -3.93 -2.85
N LEU A 118 -5.20 -3.91 -2.19
CA LEU A 118 -4.14 -4.86 -2.46
C LEU A 118 -4.55 -6.29 -2.09
N GLN A 119 -5.27 -6.47 -0.98
CA GLN A 119 -5.81 -7.79 -0.61
C GLN A 119 -6.80 -8.30 -1.65
N VAL A 120 -7.74 -7.47 -2.13
CA VAL A 120 -8.72 -7.87 -3.16
C VAL A 120 -8.02 -8.29 -4.46
N VAL A 121 -7.04 -7.52 -4.93
CA VAL A 121 -6.30 -7.87 -6.16
C VAL A 121 -5.56 -9.21 -6.01
N ILE A 122 -4.95 -9.45 -4.84
CA ILE A 122 -4.24 -10.69 -4.56
C ILE A 122 -5.22 -11.87 -4.44
N SER A 123 -6.33 -11.70 -3.74
CA SER A 123 -7.36 -12.74 -3.61
C SER A 123 -7.93 -13.13 -4.98
N ASN A 124 -8.32 -12.16 -5.80
CA ASN A 124 -8.83 -12.42 -7.15
C ASN A 124 -7.79 -13.11 -8.06
N ALA A 125 -6.51 -12.79 -7.90
CA ALA A 125 -5.45 -13.45 -8.67
C ALA A 125 -5.17 -14.89 -8.21
N LEU A 126 -5.51 -15.24 -6.96
CA LEU A 126 -5.25 -16.55 -6.36
C LEU A 126 -6.46 -17.50 -6.42
N GLU A 127 -7.68 -16.97 -6.51
CA GLU A 127 -8.91 -17.78 -6.51
C GLU A 127 -9.25 -18.37 -7.87
N GLY A 128 -8.65 -17.88 -8.97
CA GLY A 128 -8.97 -18.33 -10.33
C GLY A 128 -10.34 -17.82 -10.76
N GLY A 129 -10.40 -17.08 -11.86
CA GLY A 129 -11.69 -16.67 -12.43
C GLY A 129 -12.52 -17.90 -12.80
N ASP A 130 -13.81 -17.88 -12.41
CA ASP A 130 -14.85 -18.74 -12.98
C ASP A 130 -14.89 -18.66 -14.52
#